data_AF-A0A382CCT1-F1
#
_entry.id   AF-A0A382CCT1-F1
#
_cell.length_a   1.000
_cell.length_b   1.000
_cell.length_c   1.000
_cell.angle_alpha   90.00
_cell.angle_beta   90.00
_cell.angle_gamma   90.00
#
_symmetry.space_group_name_H-M   'P 1'
#
loop_
_entity.id
_entity.type
_entity.pdbx_description
1 polymer ?
#
loop_
_entity_poly.entity_id
_entity_poly.type
_entity_poly.pdbx_seq_one_letter_code
_entity_poly.pdbx_strand_id
1 'polypeptide(L)'
;MTSEPQSLASEAEEAWGIGFASIGDPHHEIRDTCQERGIVNVFSNPDFGHLDSRPWASHLKGYFQPAVVAIASNSRVLYRWRCRPTRKNMSGAGQRPTAEYVWSQVENQRVQGTKDVELDESPEFALTDVSWFTFLSIMLAHGWFIRPKAFPLARKGDKRSARPSRMRRRIALFVAAWAVAFVVFPVGWVVSSLVLWGALVWPGIATVNRQFQNISEAEPPLRS
;
A
#
# COMPACT_ATOMS: atom_id res chain seq x y z
N MET A 1 -3.18 -14.21 -6.01
CA MET A 1 -2.87 -14.59 -4.61
C MET A 1 -3.12 -13.39 -3.72
N THR A 2 -3.78 -13.57 -2.58
CA THR A 2 -4.03 -12.53 -1.57
C THR A 2 -3.69 -13.07 -0.18
N SER A 3 -3.31 -12.20 0.75
CA SER A 3 -3.12 -12.54 2.18
C SER A 3 -4.43 -12.74 2.95
N GLU A 4 -5.57 -12.64 2.26
CA GLU A 4 -6.91 -12.83 2.80
C GLU A 4 -7.38 -14.29 2.65
N PRO A 5 -8.39 -14.75 3.41
CA PRO A 5 -8.99 -16.07 3.25
C PRO A 5 -9.54 -16.32 1.84
N GLN A 6 -9.63 -17.60 1.47
CA GLN A 6 -10.15 -18.02 0.16
C GLN A 6 -11.55 -17.48 -0.14
N SER A 7 -12.41 -17.35 0.88
CA SER A 7 -13.76 -16.76 0.72
C SER A 7 -13.73 -15.33 0.15
N LEU A 8 -12.80 -14.49 0.62
CA LEU A 8 -12.63 -13.13 0.10
C LEU A 8 -11.96 -13.12 -1.28
N ALA A 9 -11.03 -14.04 -1.51
CA ALA A 9 -10.39 -14.20 -2.81
C ALA A 9 -11.42 -14.56 -3.90
N SER A 10 -12.32 -15.51 -3.61
CA SER A 10 -13.40 -15.92 -4.51
C SER A 10 -14.46 -14.83 -4.70
N GLU A 11 -14.80 -14.08 -3.65
CA GLU A 11 -15.68 -12.91 -3.77
C GLU A 11 -15.09 -11.85 -4.72
N ALA A 12 -13.78 -11.58 -4.62
CA ALA A 12 -13.11 -10.63 -5.50
C ALA A 12 -13.08 -11.11 -6.97
N GLU A 13 -12.87 -12.41 -7.20
CA GLU A 13 -12.93 -13.03 -8.52
C GLU A 13 -14.30 -12.81 -9.19
N GLU A 14 -15.38 -13.11 -8.46
CA GLU A 14 -16.75 -12.90 -8.94
C GLU A 14 -17.07 -11.41 -9.12
N ALA A 15 -16.79 -10.59 -8.11
CA ALA A 15 -17.19 -9.18 -8.08
C ALA A 15 -16.45 -8.33 -9.14
N TRP A 16 -15.21 -8.69 -9.48
CA TRP A 16 -14.43 -7.99 -10.50
C TRP A 16 -14.46 -8.67 -11.87
N GLY A 17 -15.12 -9.82 -11.99
CA GLY A 17 -15.21 -10.57 -13.25
C GLY A 17 -13.83 -11.02 -13.74
N ILE A 18 -12.96 -11.44 -12.83
CA ILE A 18 -11.60 -11.85 -13.14
C ILE A 18 -11.66 -13.22 -13.84
N GLY A 19 -11.12 -13.33 -15.06
CA GLY A 19 -11.13 -14.57 -15.85
C GLY A 19 -10.11 -15.63 -15.40
N PHE A 20 -9.58 -15.52 -14.18
CA PHE A 20 -8.57 -16.43 -13.63
C PHE A 20 -8.74 -16.57 -12.11
N ALA A 21 -8.26 -17.70 -11.59
CA ALA A 21 -8.43 -18.05 -10.18
C ALA A 21 -7.73 -17.06 -9.24
N SER A 22 -8.47 -16.61 -8.22
CA SER A 22 -7.96 -15.85 -7.09
C SER A 22 -7.77 -16.77 -5.88
N ILE A 23 -6.52 -16.93 -5.46
CA ILE A 23 -6.15 -17.81 -4.34
C ILE A 23 -5.91 -16.98 -3.07
N GLY A 24 -6.59 -17.35 -1.99
CA GLY A 24 -6.34 -16.83 -0.65
C GLY A 24 -5.24 -17.61 0.07
N ASP A 25 -4.29 -16.90 0.65
CA ASP A 25 -3.14 -17.42 1.38
C ASP A 25 -3.00 -16.74 2.76
N PRO A 26 -3.99 -16.89 3.66
CA PRO A 26 -4.01 -16.19 4.95
C PRO A 26 -2.92 -16.68 5.92
N HIS A 27 -2.42 -17.89 5.70
CA HIS A 27 -1.33 -18.51 6.48
C HIS A 27 0.05 -18.32 5.85
N HIS A 28 0.14 -17.64 4.70
CA HIS A 28 1.38 -17.30 4.00
C HIS A 28 2.15 -18.51 3.45
N GLU A 29 1.52 -19.67 3.31
CA GLU A 29 2.17 -20.92 2.89
C GLU A 29 2.68 -20.85 1.45
N ILE A 30 1.92 -20.23 0.55
CA ILE A 30 2.32 -20.07 -0.85
C ILE A 30 3.45 -19.04 -0.94
N ARG A 31 3.32 -17.91 -0.23
CA ARG A 31 4.40 -16.92 -0.11
C ARG A 31 5.70 -17.56 0.36
N ASP A 32 5.65 -18.32 1.45
CA ASP A 32 6.82 -18.90 2.10
C ASP A 32 7.45 -19.95 1.17
N THR A 33 6.64 -20.79 0.52
CA THR A 33 7.11 -21.74 -0.51
C THR A 33 7.80 -21.04 -1.69
N CYS A 34 7.26 -19.91 -2.17
CA CYS A 34 7.89 -19.13 -3.23
C CYS A 34 9.27 -18.58 -2.82
N GLN A 35 9.42 -18.20 -1.55
CA GLN A 35 10.68 -17.74 -1.01
C GLN A 35 11.68 -18.89 -0.87
N GLU A 36 11.27 -20.03 -0.31
CA GLU A 36 12.10 -21.22 -0.12
C GLU A 36 12.63 -21.77 -1.45
N ARG A 37 11.79 -21.74 -2.48
CA ARG A 37 12.15 -22.17 -3.84
C ARG A 37 12.94 -21.12 -4.64
N GLY A 38 13.25 -19.96 -4.03
CA GLY A 38 13.99 -18.89 -4.70
C GLY A 38 13.24 -18.23 -5.86
N ILE A 39 11.91 -18.39 -5.93
CA ILE A 39 11.06 -17.81 -6.99
C ILE A 39 10.96 -16.31 -6.77
N VAL A 40 10.37 -15.90 -5.65
CA VAL A 40 10.24 -14.51 -5.23
C VAL A 40 10.13 -14.47 -3.71
N ASN A 41 10.76 -13.48 -3.09
CA ASN A 41 10.63 -13.25 -1.66
C ASN A 41 9.84 -11.96 -1.41
N VAL A 42 8.55 -12.09 -1.10
CA VAL A 42 7.60 -10.97 -0.98
C VAL A 42 7.62 -10.39 0.44
N PHE A 43 7.65 -9.06 0.58
CA PHE A 43 7.53 -8.42 1.89
C PHE A 43 6.11 -8.59 2.46
N SER A 44 6.00 -8.84 3.76
CA SER A 44 4.72 -8.84 4.47
C SER A 44 4.78 -7.88 5.65
N ASN A 45 3.62 -7.38 6.07
CA ASN A 45 3.49 -6.49 7.22
C ASN A 45 2.47 -7.08 8.22
N PRO A 46 2.93 -7.45 9.44
CA PRO A 46 2.04 -7.95 10.49
C PRO A 46 1.20 -6.85 11.14
N ASP A 47 1.62 -5.57 11.08
CA ASP A 47 0.80 -4.46 11.59
C ASP A 47 -0.14 -3.97 10.48
N PHE A 48 -1.33 -4.54 10.45
CA PHE A 48 -2.39 -4.21 9.49
C PHE A 48 -3.48 -3.32 10.07
N GLY A 49 -3.25 -2.65 11.21
CA GLY A 49 -4.30 -1.91 11.92
C GLY A 49 -4.95 -0.77 11.14
N HIS A 50 -4.31 -0.30 10.05
CA HIS A 50 -4.92 0.66 9.13
C HIS A 50 -6.07 0.05 8.30
N LEU A 51 -6.22 -1.27 8.32
CA LEU A 51 -7.29 -2.04 7.69
C LEU A 51 -8.46 -2.33 8.65
N ASP A 52 -8.31 -2.14 9.97
CA ASP A 52 -9.30 -2.48 11.02
C ASP A 52 -10.69 -1.87 10.81
N SER A 53 -10.80 -0.79 10.03
CA SER A 53 -12.08 -0.23 9.62
C SER A 53 -12.95 -1.18 8.76
N ARG A 54 -12.43 -2.36 8.42
CA ARG A 54 -13.05 -3.38 7.56
C ARG A 54 -13.35 -4.62 8.42
N PRO A 55 -14.54 -4.74 9.01
CA PRO A 55 -14.88 -5.89 9.87
C PRO A 55 -14.89 -7.22 9.10
N TRP A 56 -14.98 -7.17 7.76
CA TRP A 56 -14.95 -8.32 6.89
C TRP A 56 -13.54 -8.71 6.41
N ALA A 57 -12.54 -7.83 6.54
CA ALA A 57 -11.18 -8.13 6.11
C ALA A 57 -10.48 -8.97 7.18
N SER A 58 -9.64 -9.92 6.77
CA SER A 58 -8.94 -10.81 7.68
C SER A 58 -7.52 -11.07 7.18
N HIS A 59 -6.54 -10.78 8.01
CA HIS A 59 -5.11 -10.91 7.70
C HIS A 59 -4.39 -11.62 8.85
N LEU A 60 -4.59 -12.94 8.98
CA LEU A 60 -4.15 -13.70 10.16
C LEU A 60 -2.65 -13.54 10.47
N LYS A 61 -1.79 -13.54 9.45
CA LYS A 61 -0.35 -13.28 9.56
C LYS A 61 0.07 -11.89 9.02
N GLY A 62 -0.89 -10.98 8.85
CA GLY A 62 -0.67 -9.69 8.17
C GLY A 62 -0.87 -9.76 6.66
N TYR A 63 -0.55 -8.65 5.97
CA TYR A 63 -0.77 -8.50 4.53
C TYR A 63 0.51 -8.53 3.71
N PHE A 64 0.41 -8.96 2.46
CA PHE A 64 1.52 -8.94 1.51
C PHE A 64 1.66 -7.56 0.87
N GLN A 65 2.91 -7.15 0.69
CA GLN A 65 3.20 -6.20 -0.36
C GLN A 65 2.99 -6.86 -1.72
N PRO A 66 2.56 -6.12 -2.74
CA PRO A 66 2.33 -6.68 -4.06
C PRO A 66 3.60 -7.22 -4.70
N ALA A 67 3.42 -8.22 -5.54
CA ALA A 67 4.46 -8.81 -6.35
C ALA A 67 3.85 -9.36 -7.64
N VAL A 68 4.69 -9.58 -8.65
CA VAL A 68 4.32 -10.19 -9.92
C VAL A 68 5.36 -11.25 -10.23
N VAL A 69 4.93 -12.45 -10.59
CA VAL A 69 5.80 -13.52 -11.04
C VAL A 69 5.15 -14.22 -12.23
N ALA A 70 5.95 -14.52 -13.24
CA ALA A 70 5.58 -15.38 -14.35
C ALA A 70 6.50 -16.60 -14.38
N ILE A 71 5.91 -17.79 -14.45
CA ILE A 71 6.62 -19.07 -14.44
C ILE A 71 6.16 -19.86 -15.66
N ALA A 72 7.11 -20.41 -16.42
CA ALA A 72 6.82 -21.30 -17.54
C ALA A 72 6.40 -22.70 -17.05
N SER A 73 5.80 -23.50 -17.92
CA SER A 73 5.39 -24.88 -17.59
C SER A 73 6.55 -25.80 -17.16
N ASN A 74 7.79 -25.46 -17.53
CA ASN A 74 9.00 -26.15 -17.09
C ASN A 74 9.60 -25.58 -15.78
N SER A 75 8.83 -24.83 -15.01
CA SER A 75 9.22 -24.17 -13.76
C SER A 75 10.25 -23.04 -13.87
N ARG A 76 10.63 -22.64 -15.09
CA ARG A 76 11.54 -21.49 -15.30
C ARG A 76 10.84 -20.17 -14.99
N VAL A 77 11.49 -19.30 -14.24
CA VAL A 77 11.02 -17.95 -13.94
C VAL A 77 11.25 -17.05 -15.15
N LEU A 78 10.16 -16.58 -15.76
CA LEU A 78 10.19 -15.69 -16.94
C LEU A 78 10.17 -14.20 -16.55
N TYR A 79 9.55 -13.87 -15.42
CA TYR A 79 9.50 -12.53 -14.86
C TYR A 79 9.32 -12.60 -13.36
N ARG A 80 9.98 -11.72 -12.60
CA ARG A 80 9.70 -11.53 -11.17
C ARG A 80 9.96 -10.10 -10.75
N TRP A 81 9.01 -9.56 -10.01
CA TRP A 81 9.07 -8.25 -9.38
C TRP A 81 8.40 -8.34 -8.00
N ARG A 82 8.87 -7.52 -7.06
CA ARG A 82 8.23 -7.34 -5.76
C ARG A 82 8.24 -5.87 -5.36
N CYS A 83 7.19 -5.42 -4.71
CA CYS A 83 7.16 -4.09 -4.11
C CYS A 83 8.03 -4.07 -2.85
N ARG A 84 9.09 -3.26 -2.85
CA ARG A 84 9.80 -2.88 -1.63
C ARG A 84 9.07 -1.70 -0.99
N PRO A 85 8.48 -1.85 0.21
CA PRO A 85 7.72 -0.79 0.83
C PRO A 85 8.64 0.29 1.42
N THR A 86 8.61 1.48 0.83
CA THR A 86 9.38 2.65 1.26
C THR A 86 8.47 3.87 1.33
N ARG A 87 8.88 4.93 2.03
CA ARG A 87 8.16 6.22 2.00
C ARG A 87 8.07 6.84 0.61
N LYS A 88 9.00 6.51 -0.29
CA LYS A 88 8.96 6.96 -1.70
C LYS A 88 7.76 6.39 -2.44
N ASN A 89 7.30 5.19 -2.06
CA ASN A 89 6.17 4.51 -2.69
C ASN A 89 4.96 4.30 -1.77
N MET A 90 4.77 5.22 -0.83
CA MET A 90 3.66 5.19 0.13
C MET A 90 3.59 3.86 0.89
N SER A 91 4.74 3.32 1.29
CA SER A 91 4.83 2.05 2.02
C SER A 91 4.27 0.86 1.24
N GLY A 92 4.45 0.89 -0.09
CA GLY A 92 3.98 -0.11 -1.05
C GLY A 92 2.52 0.03 -1.48
N ALA A 93 1.83 1.08 -1.04
CA ALA A 93 0.42 1.29 -1.40
C ALA A 93 0.21 1.74 -2.86
N GLY A 94 1.18 2.41 -3.49
CA GLY A 94 0.91 3.17 -4.71
C GLY A 94 1.49 2.63 -6.03
N GLN A 95 2.74 2.17 -6.07
CA GLN A 95 3.39 1.73 -7.31
C GLN A 95 3.14 0.27 -7.72
N ARG A 96 2.69 0.05 -8.96
CA ARG A 96 2.60 -1.26 -9.62
C ARG A 96 3.19 -1.18 -11.04
N PRO A 97 3.91 -2.21 -11.51
CA PRO A 97 4.32 -2.30 -12.91
C PRO A 97 3.13 -2.21 -13.85
N THR A 98 3.30 -1.65 -15.04
CA THR A 98 2.27 -1.70 -16.10
C THR A 98 2.11 -3.13 -16.62
N ALA A 99 0.89 -3.49 -17.03
CA ALA A 99 0.62 -4.81 -17.56
C ALA A 99 1.37 -5.04 -18.88
N GLU A 100 1.46 -4.00 -19.70
CA GLU A 100 2.16 -3.99 -20.99
C GLU A 100 3.66 -4.24 -20.80
N TYR A 101 4.29 -3.55 -19.84
CA TYR A 101 5.69 -3.76 -19.53
C TYR A 101 5.95 -5.20 -19.07
N VAL A 102 5.17 -5.68 -18.10
CA VAL A 102 5.30 -7.05 -17.57
C VAL A 102 5.17 -8.07 -18.70
N TRP A 103 4.13 -7.94 -19.53
CA TRP A 103 3.89 -8.86 -20.63
C TRP A 103 5.03 -8.85 -21.65
N SER A 104 5.58 -7.67 -21.97
CA SER A 104 6.73 -7.57 -22.88
C SER A 104 7.97 -8.30 -22.33
N GLN A 105 8.24 -8.21 -21.03
CA GLN A 105 9.36 -8.91 -20.38
C GLN A 105 9.14 -10.43 -20.42
N VAL A 106 7.93 -10.88 -20.09
CA VAL A 106 7.56 -12.30 -20.14
C VAL A 106 7.75 -12.87 -21.54
N GLU A 107 7.24 -12.20 -22.57
CA GLU A 107 7.30 -12.70 -23.95
C GLU A 107 8.74 -12.75 -24.48
N ASN A 108 9.55 -11.73 -24.20
CA ASN A 108 10.97 -11.73 -24.55
C ASN A 108 11.70 -12.92 -23.92
N GLN A 109 11.44 -13.20 -22.64
CA GLN A 109 12.08 -14.29 -21.91
C GLN A 109 11.54 -15.68 -22.29
N ARG A 110 10.29 -15.74 -22.75
CA ARG A 110 9.68 -16.95 -23.30
C ARG A 110 10.37 -17.36 -24.61
N VAL A 111 10.68 -16.41 -25.49
CA VAL A 111 11.28 -16.66 -26.80
C VAL A 111 12.81 -16.85 -26.73
N GLN A 112 13.50 -16.02 -25.95
CA GLN A 112 14.96 -15.92 -26.00
C GLN A 112 15.66 -16.43 -24.73
N GLY A 113 14.94 -16.53 -23.62
CA GLY A 113 15.52 -16.85 -22.32
C GLY A 113 15.83 -18.35 -22.16
N THR A 114 16.93 -18.65 -21.47
CA THR A 114 17.37 -20.02 -21.18
C THR A 114 17.52 -20.31 -19.69
N LYS A 115 17.43 -19.27 -18.85
CA LYS A 115 17.60 -19.35 -17.39
C LYS A 115 16.48 -18.56 -16.69
N ASP A 116 16.40 -18.73 -15.38
CA ASP A 116 15.57 -17.87 -14.53
C ASP A 116 16.06 -16.42 -14.61
N VAL A 117 15.13 -15.49 -14.72
CA VAL A 117 15.47 -14.06 -14.73
C VAL A 117 15.82 -13.56 -13.33
N GLU A 118 16.64 -12.52 -13.23
CA GLU A 118 16.87 -11.82 -11.96
C GLU A 118 15.64 -11.02 -11.51
N LEU A 119 15.68 -10.53 -10.26
CA LEU A 119 14.64 -9.65 -9.75
C LEU A 119 14.66 -8.30 -10.49
N ASP A 120 13.50 -7.90 -11.01
CA ASP A 120 13.33 -6.58 -11.59
C ASP A 120 13.23 -5.52 -10.49
N GLU A 121 14.22 -4.63 -10.42
CA GLU A 121 14.28 -3.52 -9.46
C GLU A 121 13.81 -2.19 -10.08
N SER A 122 13.55 -2.14 -11.39
CA SER A 122 13.33 -0.90 -12.16
C SER A 122 12.20 -1.03 -13.20
N PRO A 123 11.00 -1.54 -12.84
CA PRO A 123 9.94 -1.71 -13.81
C PRO A 123 9.36 -0.36 -14.24
N GLU A 124 8.65 -0.35 -15.36
CA GLU A 124 7.81 0.77 -15.74
C GLU A 124 6.53 0.78 -14.88
N PHE A 125 6.31 1.85 -14.13
CA PHE A 125 5.16 1.98 -13.23
C PHE A 125 3.96 2.67 -13.89
N ALA A 126 2.76 2.18 -13.58
CA ALA A 126 1.52 2.76 -14.09
C ALA A 126 1.20 4.16 -13.54
N LEU A 127 1.73 4.48 -12.35
CA LEU A 127 1.46 5.73 -11.64
C LEU A 127 2.73 6.22 -10.94
N THR A 128 2.88 7.54 -10.88
CA THR A 128 3.83 8.19 -9.99
C THR A 128 3.24 8.30 -8.59
N ASP A 129 4.04 7.97 -7.59
CA ASP A 129 3.60 8.05 -6.20
C ASP A 129 3.57 9.48 -5.69
N VAL A 130 2.67 9.72 -4.73
CA VAL A 130 2.67 10.98 -3.99
C VAL A 130 3.68 10.91 -2.84
N SER A 131 4.26 12.05 -2.51
CA SER A 131 5.19 12.12 -1.37
C SER A 131 4.51 11.65 -0.08
N TRP A 132 5.30 11.06 0.84
CA TRP A 132 4.82 10.65 2.15
C TRP A 132 4.11 11.78 2.91
N PHE A 133 4.62 13.00 2.81
CA PHE A 133 4.00 14.18 3.42
C PHE A 133 2.61 14.47 2.84
N THR A 134 2.47 14.37 1.51
CA THR A 134 1.17 14.51 0.83
C THR A 134 0.22 13.41 1.28
N PHE A 135 0.68 12.16 1.35
CA PHE A 135 -0.13 11.04 1.80
C PHE A 135 -0.64 11.24 3.23
N LEU A 136 0.23 11.60 4.18
CA LEU A 136 -0.14 11.91 5.56
C LEU A 136 -1.13 13.08 5.64
N SER A 137 -0.92 14.14 4.85
CA SER A 137 -1.83 15.29 4.80
C SER A 137 -3.24 14.90 4.34
N ILE A 138 -3.34 13.99 3.37
CA ILE A 138 -4.63 13.46 2.90
C ILE A 138 -5.31 12.64 4.01
N MET A 139 -4.56 11.78 4.74
CA MET A 139 -5.12 11.01 5.86
C MET A 139 -5.58 11.90 7.01
N LEU A 140 -4.82 12.95 7.34
CA LEU A 140 -5.20 13.96 8.33
C LEU A 140 -6.48 14.68 7.91
N ALA A 141 -6.56 15.12 6.65
CA ALA A 141 -7.75 15.76 6.12
C ALA A 141 -8.99 14.86 6.16
N HIS A 142 -8.82 13.54 6.00
CA HIS A 142 -9.92 12.59 6.12
C HIS A 142 -10.47 12.55 7.55
N GLY A 143 -9.60 12.50 8.56
CA GLY A 143 -10.00 12.58 9.97
C GLY A 143 -10.04 14.00 10.54
N TRP A 144 -10.31 14.99 9.68
CA TRP A 144 -10.54 16.39 10.05
C TRP A 144 -9.42 17.06 10.85
N PHE A 145 -8.17 16.65 10.62
CA PHE A 145 -6.98 17.15 11.30
C PHE A 145 -6.97 16.90 12.81
N ILE A 146 -7.82 15.99 13.31
CA ILE A 146 -7.84 15.54 14.71
C ILE A 146 -7.08 14.22 14.84
N ARG A 147 -7.28 13.29 13.90
CA ARG A 147 -6.55 12.03 13.79
C ARG A 147 -6.41 11.63 12.32
N PRO A 148 -5.30 11.03 11.88
CA PRO A 148 -5.23 10.44 10.54
C PRO A 148 -6.26 9.33 10.39
N LYS A 149 -6.88 9.21 9.21
CA LYS A 149 -7.79 8.12 8.90
C LYS A 149 -7.52 7.56 7.50
N ALA A 150 -7.26 6.26 7.40
CA ALA A 150 -7.16 5.57 6.12
C ALA A 150 -8.50 5.59 5.37
N PHE A 151 -8.46 5.58 4.03
CA PHE A 151 -9.69 5.43 3.25
C PHE A 151 -10.16 3.98 3.33
N PRO A 152 -11.45 3.73 3.65
CA PRO A 152 -11.96 2.38 3.58
C PRO A 152 -11.99 1.91 2.12
N LEU A 153 -11.57 0.68 1.87
CA LEU A 153 -11.99 -0.04 0.68
C LEU A 153 -13.47 -0.39 0.90
N ALA A 154 -14.33 0.11 0.03
CA ALA A 154 -15.77 0.00 0.17
C ALA A 154 -16.28 -1.19 -0.64
N ARG A 155 -17.12 -2.03 -0.03
CA ARG A 155 -17.93 -3.02 -0.76
C ARG A 155 -19.12 -2.34 -1.43
N LYS A 156 -19.74 -3.06 -2.38
CA LYS A 156 -20.99 -2.62 -3.01
C LYS A 156 -22.06 -2.44 -1.92
N GLY A 157 -22.55 -1.22 -1.75
CA GLY A 157 -23.54 -0.86 -0.72
C GLY A 157 -22.97 -0.10 0.49
N ASP A 158 -21.65 -0.04 0.65
CA ASP A 158 -21.04 0.68 1.77
C ASP A 158 -21.20 2.21 1.63
N LYS A 159 -21.53 2.88 2.75
CA LYS A 159 -21.52 4.35 2.81
C LYS A 159 -20.07 4.85 2.73
N ARG A 160 -19.72 5.48 1.59
CA ARG A 160 -18.40 6.12 1.42
C ARG A 160 -18.14 7.15 2.52
N SER A 161 -17.16 6.89 3.40
CA SER A 161 -16.82 7.78 4.51
C SER A 161 -16.18 9.10 4.05
N ALA A 162 -15.47 9.10 2.93
CA ALA A 162 -14.90 10.28 2.31
C ALA A 162 -14.55 10.04 0.83
N ARG A 163 -14.42 11.13 0.07
CA ARG A 163 -13.92 11.12 -1.30
C ARG A 163 -12.52 11.75 -1.33
N PRO A 164 -11.49 11.06 -1.86
CA PRO A 164 -10.13 11.62 -1.95
C PRO A 164 -10.09 13.00 -2.63
N SER A 165 -10.92 13.21 -3.67
CA SER A 165 -11.02 14.49 -4.39
C SER A 165 -11.40 15.69 -3.51
N ARG A 166 -12.08 15.47 -2.38
CA ARG A 166 -12.46 16.52 -1.42
C ARG A 166 -11.35 16.84 -0.41
N MET A 167 -10.32 16.00 -0.27
CA MET A 167 -9.28 16.21 0.74
C MET A 167 -8.42 17.42 0.42
N ARG A 168 -8.11 17.65 -0.86
CA ARG A 168 -7.36 18.85 -1.29
C ARG A 168 -8.02 20.14 -0.82
N ARG A 169 -9.36 20.23 -0.92
CA ARG A 169 -10.12 21.38 -0.42
C ARG A 169 -10.02 21.52 1.11
N ARG A 170 -10.10 20.41 1.85
CA ARG A 170 -9.95 20.44 3.32
C ARG A 170 -8.57 20.91 3.75
N ILE A 171 -7.52 20.42 3.08
CA ILE A 171 -6.14 20.86 3.32
C ILE A 171 -6.01 22.36 3.05
N ALA A 172 -6.50 22.83 1.90
CA ALA A 172 -6.46 24.26 1.56
C ALA A 172 -7.19 25.13 2.60
N LEU A 173 -8.39 24.72 3.03
CA LEU A 173 -9.15 25.44 4.06
C LEU A 173 -8.44 25.44 5.42
N PHE A 174 -7.83 24.33 5.81
CA PHE A 174 -7.08 24.22 7.06
C PHE A 174 -5.84 25.11 7.07
N VAL A 175 -5.07 25.11 5.99
CA VAL A 175 -3.90 26.00 5.83
C VAL A 175 -4.34 27.47 5.80
N ALA A 176 -5.41 27.79 5.06
CA ALA A 176 -5.96 29.14 5.02
C ALA A 176 -6.42 29.61 6.41
N ALA A 177 -7.08 28.75 7.19
CA ALA A 177 -7.51 29.09 8.56
C ALA A 177 -6.33 29.45 9.46
N TRP A 178 -5.22 28.69 9.40
CA TRP A 178 -3.99 29.05 10.11
C TRP A 178 -3.39 30.37 9.62
N ALA A 179 -3.33 30.58 8.30
CA ALA A 179 -2.83 31.83 7.73
C ALA A 179 -3.65 33.04 8.19
N VAL A 180 -4.98 32.95 8.18
CA VAL A 180 -5.86 34.00 8.73
C VAL A 180 -5.62 34.18 10.23
N ALA A 181 -5.45 33.10 11.00
CA ALA A 181 -5.19 33.21 12.43
C ALA A 181 -3.90 33.99 12.73
N PHE A 182 -2.83 33.79 11.96
CA PHE A 182 -1.58 34.56 12.08
C PHE A 182 -1.74 36.06 11.75
N VAL A 183 -2.74 36.43 10.95
CA VAL A 183 -3.03 37.85 10.63
C VAL A 183 -3.90 38.50 11.71
N VAL A 184 -4.85 37.75 12.28
CA VAL A 184 -5.89 38.29 13.17
C VAL A 184 -5.50 38.23 14.65
N PHE A 185 -4.75 37.21 15.08
CA PHE A 185 -4.43 36.98 16.49
C PHE A 185 -2.95 37.23 16.80
N PRO A 186 -2.59 37.50 18.07
CA PRO A 186 -1.18 37.66 18.43
C PRO A 186 -0.39 36.37 18.18
N VAL A 187 0.78 36.52 17.57
CA VAL A 187 1.62 35.39 17.08
C VAL A 187 1.88 34.34 18.16
N GLY A 188 2.12 34.76 19.41
CA GLY A 188 2.36 33.83 20.53
C GLY A 188 1.21 32.83 20.74
N TRP A 189 -0.04 33.30 20.72
CA TRP A 189 -1.22 32.43 20.88
C TRP A 189 -1.38 31.45 19.72
N VAL A 190 -1.13 31.91 18.49
CA VAL A 190 -1.24 31.08 17.29
C VAL A 190 -0.16 29.99 17.30
N VAL A 191 1.08 30.33 17.64
CA VAL A 191 2.18 29.36 17.76
C VAL A 191 1.90 28.34 18.85
N SER A 192 1.48 28.77 20.06
CA SER A 192 1.11 27.84 21.13
C SER A 192 -0.01 26.89 20.73
N SER A 193 -1.01 27.41 20.01
CA SER A 193 -2.12 26.59 19.49
C SER A 193 -1.65 25.58 18.44
N LEU A 194 -0.72 25.97 17.56
CA LEU A 194 -0.16 25.09 16.55
C LEU A 194 0.69 23.97 17.19
N VAL A 195 1.48 24.29 18.20
CA VAL A 195 2.26 23.31 18.97
C VAL A 195 1.34 22.34 19.70
N LEU A 196 0.29 22.85 20.36
CA LEU A 196 -0.70 22.00 21.04
C LEU A 196 -1.41 21.08 20.03
N TRP A 197 -1.85 21.61 18.89
CA TRP A 197 -2.44 20.81 17.83
C TRP A 197 -1.49 19.71 17.33
N GLY A 198 -0.23 20.05 17.11
CA GLY A 198 0.81 19.08 16.73
C GLY A 198 0.96 17.96 17.76
N ALA A 199 1.02 18.30 19.05
CA ALA A 199 1.10 17.33 20.14
C ALA A 199 -0.13 16.41 20.20
N LEU A 200 -1.34 16.93 19.96
CA LEU A 200 -2.58 16.15 19.95
C LEU A 200 -2.67 15.17 18.77
N VAL A 201 -2.19 15.57 17.60
CA VAL A 201 -2.25 14.76 16.37
C VAL A 201 -1.10 13.76 16.27
N TRP A 202 0.02 14.04 16.94
CA TRP A 202 1.24 13.24 16.88
C TRP A 202 1.04 11.74 17.13
N PRO A 203 0.30 11.28 18.17
CA PRO A 203 0.10 9.84 18.39
C PRO A 203 -0.55 9.14 17.19
N GLY A 204 -1.47 9.83 16.49
CA GLY A 204 -2.09 9.34 15.28
C GLY A 204 -1.10 9.22 14.12
N ILE A 205 -0.23 10.23 13.94
CA ILE A 205 0.84 10.20 12.92
C ILE A 205 1.84 9.08 13.22
N ALA A 206 2.24 8.92 14.49
CA ALA A 206 3.12 7.84 14.94
C ALA A 206 2.50 6.47 14.66
N THR A 207 1.19 6.31 14.89
CA THR A 207 0.44 5.09 14.57
C THR A 207 0.48 4.80 13.07
N VAL A 208 0.24 5.80 12.21
CA VAL A 208 0.33 5.62 10.75
C VAL A 208 1.75 5.23 10.33
N ASN A 209 2.78 5.88 10.87
CA ASN A 209 4.18 5.55 10.56
C ASN A 209 4.55 4.11 10.97
N ARG A 210 3.91 3.56 12.01
CA ARG A 210 4.11 2.17 12.45
C ARG A 210 3.34 1.17 11.59
N GLN A 211 2.07 1.48 11.32
CA GLN A 211 1.15 0.61 10.56
C GLN A 211 1.50 0.50 9.08
N PHE A 212 2.11 1.54 8.50
CA PHE A 212 2.58 1.53 7.13
C PHE A 212 4.06 1.17 7.10
N GLN A 213 4.35 -0.06 6.70
CA GLN A 213 5.70 -0.62 6.61
C GLN A 213 6.65 0.30 5.84
N ASN A 214 7.81 0.60 6.39
CA ASN A 214 8.86 1.35 5.70
C ASN A 214 10.21 0.68 5.96
N ILE A 215 10.72 -0.01 4.94
CA ILE A 215 11.93 -0.81 5.00
C ILE A 215 13.08 0.01 4.42
N SER A 216 14.25 -0.12 5.03
CA SER A 216 15.47 0.51 4.48
C SER A 216 15.88 -0.16 3.16
N GLU A 217 16.66 0.53 2.32
CA GLU A 217 17.08 -0.03 1.02
C GLU A 217 17.92 -1.32 1.18
N ALA A 218 18.61 -1.49 2.32
CA ALA A 218 19.47 -2.64 2.61
C ALA A 218 18.76 -3.83 3.29
N GLU A 219 17.55 -3.65 3.81
CA GLU A 219 16.91 -4.67 4.66
C GLU A 219 16.20 -5.74 3.81
N PRO A 220 16.50 -7.03 4.02
CA PRO A 220 15.86 -8.13 3.28
C PRO A 220 14.44 -8.36 3.82
N PRO A 221 13.55 -8.99 3.03
CA PRO A 221 12.26 -9.39 3.55
C PRO A 221 12.40 -10.40 4.70
N LEU A 222 11.48 -10.33 5.66
CA LEU A 222 11.43 -11.24 6.80
C LEU A 222 11.40 -12.69 6.31
N ARG A 223 12.32 -13.50 6.84
CA ARG A 223 12.22 -14.96 6.81
C ARG A 223 11.26 -15.35 7.93
N SER A 224 10.19 -16.06 7.59
CA SER A 224 9.27 -16.69 8.54
C SER A 224 10.01 -17.71 9.40
#